data_AF-A0AAU3V002-F1
#
_entry.id   AF-A0AAU3V002-F1
#
_cell.length_a   1.000
_cell.length_b   1.000
_cell.length_c   1.000
_cell.angle_alpha   90.00
_cell.angle_beta   90.00
_cell.angle_gamma   90.00
#
_symmetry.space_group_name_H-M   'P 1'
#
loop_
_entity.id
_entity.type
_entity.pdbx_description
1 polymer ?
#
loop_
_entity_poly.entity_id
_entity_poly.type
_entity_poly.pdbx_seq_one_letter_code
_entity_poly.pdbx_strand_id
1 'polypeptide(L)'
;MARPKRTPLEIVRAAAEVWDGEQEVGYLARMFTQTSLPYRDPGDVPAWGRRNGDLSLTVQPGMTTDINNKPVSIGYPYGTMPRLILTFLSTEAVRTGSPEVVLGDSLTDFMAAMGLAATGGKNGSLTRMRNQSHRLFNATLTIEYKGDLNRRIGAKLYVASAYNIWCGAESEDGHPSLFTSTVRLSDEFFNEVTSHPVPLDMNAIKALGGSALRLDIYAWLTYRMFSVKRETTIPWESLMVQFGSAADSSDRRRRHQFRRDFTEALKQVLVVYPQANVDTNEAGVVLRPGLPHIPMSPGFRALAR
;
A
#
# COMPACT_ATOMS: atom_id res chain seq x y z
N MET A 1 -6.32 14.95 -11.88
CA MET A 1 -5.60 13.94 -12.70
C MET A 1 -4.87 12.95 -11.79
N ALA A 2 -5.05 11.63 -11.99
CA ALA A 2 -4.06 10.66 -11.52
C ALA A 2 -2.69 11.10 -12.07
N ARG A 3 -1.59 10.92 -11.31
CA ARG A 3 -0.24 11.21 -11.82
C ARG A 3 -0.14 10.67 -13.25
N PRO A 4 0.29 11.44 -14.27
CA PRO A 4 0.64 10.81 -15.54
C PRO A 4 1.58 9.65 -15.19
N LYS A 5 1.34 8.47 -15.77
CA LYS A 5 2.23 7.33 -15.54
C LYS A 5 3.65 7.83 -15.79
N ARG A 6 4.53 7.76 -14.78
CA ARG A 6 5.93 8.15 -14.98
C ARG A 6 6.43 7.43 -16.21
N THR A 7 6.98 8.17 -17.16
CA THR A 7 7.65 7.62 -18.32
C THR A 7 8.83 6.75 -17.85
N PRO A 8 9.27 5.77 -18.65
CA PRO A 8 10.47 5.00 -18.31
C PRO A 8 11.69 5.88 -17.95
N LEU A 9 11.88 7.00 -18.65
CA LEU A 9 12.97 7.94 -18.39
C LEU A 9 12.85 8.62 -17.01
N GLU A 10 11.65 9.03 -16.60
CA GLU A 10 11.43 9.62 -15.27
C GLU A 10 11.62 8.62 -14.12
N ILE A 11 11.49 7.32 -14.40
CA ILE A 11 11.77 6.26 -13.43
C ILE A 11 13.28 6.05 -13.33
N VAL A 12 13.98 5.99 -14.45
CA VAL A 12 15.45 5.85 -14.47
C VAL A 12 16.12 7.03 -13.74
N ARG A 13 15.68 8.27 -13.99
CA ARG A 13 16.21 9.45 -13.28
C ARG A 13 16.01 9.36 -11.77
N ALA A 14 14.80 8.97 -11.35
CA ALA A 14 14.51 8.81 -9.93
C ALA A 14 15.21 7.59 -9.31
N ALA A 15 15.51 6.55 -10.09
CA ALA A 15 16.30 5.42 -9.62
C ALA A 15 17.75 5.81 -9.37
N ALA A 16 18.35 6.67 -10.21
CA ALA A 16 19.68 7.22 -9.95
C ALA A 16 19.72 7.98 -8.61
N GLU A 17 18.71 8.81 -8.33
CA GLU A 17 18.59 9.49 -7.03
C GLU A 17 18.47 8.50 -5.85
N VAL A 18 17.79 7.36 -6.03
CA VAL A 18 17.69 6.30 -5.02
C VAL A 18 19.02 5.58 -4.81
N TRP A 19 19.78 5.35 -5.88
CA TRP A 19 21.07 4.65 -5.81
C TRP A 19 22.18 5.50 -5.20
N ASP A 20 22.19 6.80 -5.51
CA ASP A 20 23.20 7.75 -5.03
C ASP A 20 22.86 8.32 -3.64
N GLY A 21 21.59 8.25 -3.23
CA GLY A 21 21.09 8.80 -1.98
C GLY A 21 21.25 7.87 -0.77
N GLU A 22 21.25 8.45 0.43
CA GLU A 22 21.12 7.67 1.66
C GLU A 22 19.71 7.06 1.77
N GLN A 23 19.65 5.80 2.19
CA GLN A 23 18.38 5.08 2.33
C GLN A 23 17.55 5.67 3.48
N GLU A 24 16.38 6.20 3.15
CA GLU A 24 15.41 6.67 4.14
C GLU A 24 14.50 5.50 4.52
N VAL A 25 14.68 4.94 5.71
CA VAL A 25 13.93 3.74 6.14
C VAL A 25 12.53 4.12 6.62
N GLY A 26 11.52 3.60 5.94
CA GLY A 26 10.14 3.58 6.39
C GLY A 26 9.65 2.15 6.63
N TYR A 27 8.43 2.01 7.13
CA TYR A 27 7.85 0.71 7.47
C TYR A 27 6.47 0.53 6.84
N LEU A 28 6.08 -0.74 6.67
CA LEU A 28 4.73 -1.14 6.28
C LEU A 28 4.31 -2.38 7.07
N ALA A 29 3.04 -2.44 7.46
CA ALA A 29 2.48 -3.63 8.09
C ALA A 29 2.59 -4.85 7.15
N ARG A 30 3.07 -5.97 7.70
CA ARG A 30 3.38 -7.20 6.95
C ARG A 30 2.23 -7.72 6.09
N MET A 31 0.99 -7.54 6.53
CA MET A 31 -0.20 -7.93 5.74
C MET A 31 -0.24 -7.28 4.34
N PHE A 32 0.26 -6.05 4.18
CA PHE A 32 0.22 -5.30 2.92
C PHE A 32 1.41 -5.57 1.99
N THR A 33 2.37 -6.40 2.42
CA THR A 33 3.40 -6.95 1.53
C THR A 33 2.97 -8.30 0.93
N GLN A 34 2.02 -8.97 1.59
CA GLN A 34 1.49 -10.27 1.18
C GLN A 34 0.12 -10.16 0.49
N THR A 35 -0.65 -9.13 0.80
CA THR A 35 -1.94 -8.78 0.19
C THR A 35 -1.94 -7.31 -0.18
N SER A 36 -2.99 -6.80 -0.83
CA SER A 36 -3.04 -5.37 -1.11
C SER A 36 -4.45 -4.78 -1.21
N LEU A 37 -4.54 -3.47 -1.13
CA LEU A 37 -5.79 -2.73 -1.33
C LEU A 37 -6.23 -2.76 -2.82
N PRO A 38 -7.47 -2.38 -3.15
CA PRO A 38 -7.89 -2.24 -4.53
C PRO A 38 -6.98 -1.29 -5.33
N TYR A 39 -6.74 -1.62 -6.60
CA TYR A 39 -6.00 -0.74 -7.52
C TYR A 39 -6.86 0.36 -8.14
N ARG A 40 -8.14 0.06 -8.29
CA ARG A 40 -9.18 0.94 -8.82
C ARG A 40 -10.37 0.87 -7.87
N ASP A 41 -11.29 1.82 -8.03
CA ASP A 41 -12.55 1.78 -7.31
C ASP A 41 -13.28 0.46 -7.63
N PRO A 42 -13.56 -0.41 -6.64
CA PRO A 42 -14.37 -1.60 -6.83
C PRO A 42 -15.81 -1.30 -7.28
N GLY A 43 -16.28 -0.07 -7.09
CA GLY A 43 -17.67 0.30 -7.32
C GLY A 43 -18.58 -0.16 -6.18
N ASP A 44 -19.86 -0.34 -6.50
CA ASP A 44 -20.91 -0.64 -5.53
C ASP A 44 -21.04 -2.15 -5.29
N VAL A 45 -20.05 -2.71 -4.61
CA VAL A 45 -20.03 -4.10 -4.15
C VAL A 45 -19.95 -4.16 -2.62
N PRO A 46 -20.56 -5.14 -1.95
CA PRO A 46 -20.65 -5.18 -0.49
C PRO A 46 -19.31 -5.48 0.20
N ALA A 47 -18.43 -6.20 -0.49
CA ALA A 47 -17.07 -6.47 -0.05
C ALA A 47 -16.16 -6.67 -1.26
N TRP A 48 -14.88 -6.38 -1.09
CA TRP A 48 -13.84 -6.65 -2.06
C TRP A 48 -12.72 -7.45 -1.40
N GLY A 49 -12.05 -8.36 -2.10
CA GLY A 49 -10.98 -9.15 -1.47
C GLY A 49 -9.88 -9.63 -2.40
N ARG A 50 -8.78 -10.06 -1.77
CA ARG A 50 -7.61 -10.69 -2.37
C ARG A 50 -7.19 -11.92 -1.59
N ARG A 51 -6.46 -12.81 -2.26
CA ARG A 51 -5.89 -14.02 -1.65
C ARG A 51 -4.44 -14.22 -2.07
N ASN A 52 -3.63 -14.72 -1.18
CA ASN A 52 -2.26 -15.14 -1.43
C ASN A 52 -2.00 -16.45 -0.68
N GLY A 53 -2.03 -17.58 -1.40
CA GLY A 53 -2.01 -18.90 -0.78
C GLY A 53 -3.15 -19.05 0.23
N ASP A 54 -2.81 -19.26 1.49
CA ASP A 54 -3.78 -19.46 2.58
C ASP A 54 -4.21 -18.16 3.27
N LEU A 55 -3.54 -17.05 2.98
CA LEU A 55 -3.88 -15.73 3.49
C LEU A 55 -4.91 -15.07 2.59
N SER A 56 -5.93 -14.45 3.17
CA SER A 56 -6.89 -13.61 2.46
C SER A 56 -7.13 -12.30 3.17
N LEU A 57 -7.33 -11.24 2.39
CA LEU A 57 -7.74 -9.92 2.83
C LEU A 57 -9.12 -9.64 2.23
N THR A 58 -10.08 -9.31 3.07
CA THR A 58 -11.38 -8.76 2.69
C THR A 58 -11.49 -7.33 3.19
N VAL A 59 -11.90 -6.42 2.33
CA VAL A 59 -12.11 -5.00 2.61
C VAL A 59 -13.60 -4.73 2.51
N GLN A 60 -14.15 -4.03 3.49
CA GLN A 60 -15.51 -3.49 3.46
C GLN A 60 -15.45 -1.96 3.58
N PRO A 61 -16.24 -1.22 2.80
CA PRO A 61 -16.24 0.23 2.85
C PRO A 61 -16.95 0.67 4.14
N GLY A 62 -16.51 1.80 4.68
CA GLY A 62 -17.23 2.44 5.77
C GLY A 62 -18.58 2.99 5.32
N MET A 63 -19.47 3.18 6.29
CA MET A 63 -20.77 3.82 6.07
C MET A 63 -20.76 5.20 6.71
N THR A 64 -21.43 6.15 6.05
CA THR A 64 -21.73 7.47 6.60
C THR A 64 -23.20 7.80 6.37
N THR A 65 -23.65 8.91 6.89
CA THR A 65 -25.01 9.40 6.72
C THR A 65 -25.00 10.56 5.72
N ASP A 66 -25.86 10.49 4.70
CA ASP A 66 -26.01 11.57 3.73
C ASP A 66 -26.84 12.75 4.29
N ILE A 67 -27.01 13.81 3.49
CA ILE A 67 -27.82 14.99 3.85
C ILE A 67 -29.30 14.66 4.13
N ASN A 68 -29.79 13.50 3.69
CA ASN A 68 -31.16 13.03 3.88
C ASN A 68 -31.28 12.03 5.04
N ASN A 69 -30.26 11.92 5.89
CA ASN A 69 -30.18 10.95 6.99
C ASN A 69 -30.20 9.47 6.56
N LYS A 70 -29.77 9.17 5.32
CA LYS A 70 -29.69 7.81 4.82
C LYS A 70 -28.27 7.24 4.96
N PRO A 71 -28.11 5.99 5.43
CA PRO A 71 -26.83 5.31 5.40
C PRO A 71 -26.35 5.14 3.95
N VAL A 72 -25.16 5.64 3.64
CA VAL A 72 -24.51 5.53 2.34
C VAL A 72 -23.06 5.09 2.50
N SER A 73 -22.55 4.35 1.53
CA SER A 73 -21.15 3.91 1.51
C SER A 73 -20.23 5.11 1.25
N ILE A 74 -19.17 5.23 2.05
CA ILE A 74 -18.08 6.21 1.84
C ILE A 74 -17.24 5.82 0.60
N GLY A 75 -17.32 4.56 0.19
CA GLY A 75 -16.53 3.93 -0.87
C GLY A 75 -15.23 3.31 -0.35
N TYR A 76 -14.53 2.60 -1.24
CA TYR A 76 -13.32 1.86 -0.88
C TYR A 76 -12.06 2.73 -0.93
N PRO A 77 -11.08 2.52 -0.03
CA PRO A 77 -9.73 3.01 -0.26
C PRO A 77 -9.10 2.27 -1.44
N TYR A 78 -8.58 2.99 -2.44
CA TYR A 78 -7.94 2.39 -3.60
C TYR A 78 -6.79 3.24 -4.17
N GLY A 79 -5.98 2.60 -4.99
CA GLY A 79 -4.90 3.25 -5.73
C GLY A 79 -3.73 3.65 -4.84
N THR A 80 -2.97 4.66 -5.26
CA THR A 80 -1.68 4.99 -4.66
C THR A 80 -1.79 5.64 -3.29
N MET A 81 -2.77 6.55 -3.07
CA MET A 81 -2.81 7.37 -1.85
C MET A 81 -2.96 6.55 -0.57
N PRO A 82 -3.88 5.57 -0.47
CA PRO A 82 -3.98 4.74 0.73
C PRO A 82 -2.69 3.99 1.06
N ARG A 83 -1.91 3.58 0.05
CA ARG A 83 -0.63 2.88 0.26
C ARG A 83 0.40 3.81 0.87
N LEU A 84 0.48 5.05 0.39
CA LEU A 84 1.38 6.06 0.93
C LEU A 84 0.99 6.43 2.37
N ILE A 85 -0.32 6.59 2.63
CA ILE A 85 -0.84 6.82 3.98
C ILE A 85 -0.46 5.65 4.89
N LEU A 86 -0.72 4.40 4.47
CA LEU A 86 -0.36 3.22 5.26
C LEU A 86 1.14 3.16 5.58
N THR A 87 2.01 3.43 4.60
CA THR A 87 3.46 3.48 4.82
C THR A 87 3.83 4.59 5.80
N PHE A 88 3.27 5.79 5.66
CA PHE A 88 3.52 6.90 6.59
C PHE A 88 3.10 6.54 8.02
N LEU A 89 1.86 6.09 8.21
CA LEU A 89 1.33 5.74 9.53
C LEU A 89 2.12 4.61 10.19
N SER A 90 2.47 3.60 9.39
CA SER A 90 3.32 2.49 9.84
C SER A 90 4.69 2.98 10.29
N THR A 91 5.29 3.90 9.54
CA THR A 91 6.59 4.48 9.86
C THR A 91 6.55 5.27 11.15
N GLU A 92 5.58 6.17 11.29
CA GLU A 92 5.42 6.99 12.50
C GLU A 92 5.11 6.17 13.74
N ALA A 93 4.26 5.14 13.62
CA ALA A 93 3.97 4.22 14.72
C ALA A 93 5.23 3.50 15.24
N VAL A 94 6.06 3.00 14.33
CA VAL A 94 7.32 2.31 14.69
C VAL A 94 8.35 3.31 15.24
N ARG A 95 8.45 4.50 14.64
CA ARG A 95 9.43 5.54 15.02
C ARG A 95 9.14 6.12 16.41
N THR A 96 7.88 6.35 16.72
CA THR A 96 7.45 7.00 17.97
C THR A 96 7.08 6.02 19.07
N GLY A 97 6.72 4.78 18.71
CA GLY A 97 6.13 3.83 19.64
C GLY A 97 4.74 4.26 20.15
N SER A 98 4.07 5.17 19.44
CA SER A 98 2.77 5.73 19.81
C SER A 98 1.68 5.32 18.81
N PRO A 99 0.47 4.94 19.28
CA PRO A 99 -0.68 4.75 18.42
C PRO A 99 -1.27 6.08 17.93
N GLU A 100 -0.87 7.21 18.51
CA GLU A 100 -1.30 8.54 18.07
C GLU A 100 -0.27 9.13 17.12
N VAL A 101 -0.68 9.36 15.87
CA VAL A 101 0.15 9.86 14.79
C VAL A 101 -0.29 11.27 14.38
N VAL A 102 0.67 12.19 14.37
CA VAL A 102 0.50 13.55 13.89
C VAL A 102 0.70 13.57 12.37
N LEU A 103 -0.30 14.04 11.63
CA LEU A 103 -0.26 14.12 10.17
C LEU A 103 0.32 15.45 9.66
N GLY A 104 0.53 16.42 10.55
CA GLY A 104 1.02 17.76 10.25
C GLY A 104 -0.07 18.83 10.30
N ASP A 105 0.36 20.08 10.15
CA ASP A 105 -0.49 21.27 10.32
C ASP A 105 -1.38 21.51 9.09
N SER A 106 -0.95 21.08 7.91
CA SER A 106 -1.74 21.18 6.68
C SER A 106 -1.69 19.90 5.84
N LEU A 107 -2.73 19.71 5.01
CA LEU A 107 -2.78 18.62 4.04
C LEU A 107 -1.68 18.76 2.97
N THR A 108 -1.25 19.99 2.70
CA THR A 108 -0.15 20.28 1.79
C THR A 108 1.17 19.77 2.35
N ASP A 109 1.45 19.99 3.64
CA ASP A 109 2.66 19.49 4.29
C ASP A 109 2.67 17.97 4.36
N PHE A 110 1.52 17.37 4.69
CA PHE A 110 1.35 15.92 4.65
C PHE A 110 1.63 15.33 3.26
N MET A 111 1.15 16.01 2.21
CA MET A 111 1.45 15.64 0.83
C MET A 111 2.94 15.79 0.50
N ALA A 112 3.58 16.87 0.93
CA ALA A 112 5.00 17.11 0.72
C ALA A 112 5.87 16.06 1.41
N ALA A 113 5.53 15.65 2.63
CA ALA A 113 6.22 14.58 3.36
C ALA A 113 6.21 13.24 2.58
N MET A 114 5.15 12.98 1.83
CA MET A 114 5.05 11.81 0.94
C MET A 114 5.63 12.04 -0.47
N GLY A 115 6.27 13.20 -0.72
CA GLY A 115 6.84 13.55 -2.02
C GLY A 115 5.79 13.79 -3.11
N LEU A 116 4.61 14.27 -2.73
CA LEU A 116 3.49 14.51 -3.65
C LEU A 116 3.26 16.01 -3.85
N ALA A 117 3.12 16.43 -5.11
CA ALA A 117 2.69 17.78 -5.43
C ALA A 117 1.22 18.01 -5.02
N ALA A 118 0.99 19.08 -4.27
CA ALA A 118 -0.35 19.54 -3.89
C ALA A 118 -0.99 20.33 -5.05
N THR A 119 -2.16 19.90 -5.48
CA THR A 119 -2.97 20.59 -6.50
C THR A 119 -4.41 20.66 -6.01
N GLY A 120 -5.00 21.86 -6.11
CA GLY A 120 -6.36 22.14 -5.67
C GLY A 120 -7.45 21.71 -6.66
N GLY A 121 -8.70 22.03 -6.31
CA GLY A 121 -9.88 21.79 -7.15
C GLY A 121 -10.53 20.41 -6.99
N LYS A 122 -11.71 20.24 -7.59
CA LYS A 122 -12.55 19.02 -7.48
C LYS A 122 -11.81 17.72 -7.84
N ASN A 123 -10.92 17.80 -8.83
CA ASN A 123 -10.10 16.69 -9.31
C ASN A 123 -8.62 16.83 -8.94
N GLY A 124 -8.30 17.69 -7.96
CA GLY A 124 -6.97 17.94 -7.43
C GLY A 124 -6.43 16.77 -6.62
N SER A 125 -5.11 16.78 -6.35
CA SER A 125 -4.47 15.78 -5.51
C SER A 125 -4.82 15.93 -4.04
N LEU A 126 -5.05 17.16 -3.55
CA LEU A 126 -5.52 17.44 -2.20
C LEU A 126 -6.90 16.80 -1.93
N THR A 127 -7.87 17.06 -2.82
CA THR A 127 -9.22 16.48 -2.72
C THR A 127 -9.19 14.94 -2.73
N ARG A 128 -8.34 14.34 -3.58
CA ARG A 128 -8.17 12.88 -3.59
C ARG A 128 -7.53 12.36 -2.32
N MET A 129 -6.52 13.03 -1.78
CA MET A 129 -5.85 12.62 -0.54
C MET A 129 -6.85 12.63 0.61
N ARG A 130 -7.64 13.70 0.76
CA ARG A 130 -8.71 13.80 1.76
C ARG A 130 -9.72 12.65 1.63
N ASN A 131 -10.25 12.44 0.42
CA ASN A 131 -11.25 11.39 0.18
C ASN A 131 -10.69 9.98 0.45
N GLN A 132 -9.45 9.70 0.03
CA GLN A 132 -8.83 8.39 0.23
C GLN A 132 -8.44 8.16 1.70
N SER A 133 -8.05 9.19 2.45
CA SER A 133 -7.82 9.10 3.90
C SER A 133 -9.12 8.77 4.62
N HIS A 134 -10.20 9.51 4.32
CA HIS A 134 -11.52 9.26 4.91
C HIS A 134 -12.02 7.83 4.63
N ARG A 135 -11.85 7.35 3.38
CA ARG A 135 -12.19 5.97 2.99
C ARG A 135 -11.34 4.93 3.72
N LEU A 136 -10.04 5.19 3.86
CA LEU A 136 -9.12 4.25 4.53
C LEU A 136 -9.44 4.13 6.03
N PHE A 137 -9.67 5.25 6.70
CA PHE A 137 -9.89 5.27 8.14
C PHE A 137 -11.24 4.69 8.57
N ASN A 138 -12.23 4.67 7.68
CA ASN A 138 -13.52 4.02 7.93
C ASN A 138 -13.64 2.61 7.36
N ALA A 139 -12.67 2.13 6.59
CA ALA A 139 -12.73 0.79 6.02
C ALA A 139 -12.49 -0.28 7.09
N THR A 140 -13.25 -1.36 7.02
CA THR A 140 -12.99 -2.57 7.82
C THR A 140 -12.13 -3.53 7.00
N LEU A 141 -11.02 -3.98 7.56
CA LEU A 141 -10.16 -4.99 6.95
C LEU A 141 -10.33 -6.29 7.73
N THR A 142 -10.63 -7.38 7.04
CA THR A 142 -10.68 -8.72 7.61
C THR A 142 -9.56 -9.55 7.00
N ILE A 143 -8.67 -10.04 7.84
CA ILE A 143 -7.61 -10.97 7.46
C ILE A 143 -8.01 -12.36 7.91
N GLU A 144 -7.93 -13.35 7.03
CA GLU A 144 -8.11 -14.75 7.40
C GLU A 144 -6.95 -15.59 6.87
N TYR A 145 -6.43 -16.47 7.73
CA TYR A 145 -5.53 -17.56 7.37
C TYR A 145 -6.30 -18.87 7.38
N LYS A 146 -6.42 -19.51 6.21
CA LYS A 146 -7.03 -20.81 6.04
C LYS A 146 -5.93 -21.87 6.10
N GLY A 147 -5.64 -22.35 7.31
CA GLY A 147 -4.72 -23.49 7.50
C GLY A 147 -5.37 -24.82 7.09
N ASP A 148 -4.98 -25.92 7.75
CA ASP A 148 -5.60 -27.24 7.55
C ASP A 148 -7.14 -27.19 7.69
N LEU A 149 -7.81 -28.16 7.06
CA LEU A 149 -9.26 -28.26 6.83
C LEU A 149 -10.18 -27.89 8.02
N ASN A 150 -9.68 -27.89 9.26
CA ASN A 150 -10.42 -27.65 10.49
C ASN A 150 -10.04 -26.37 11.28
N ARG A 151 -9.08 -25.55 10.84
CA ARG A 151 -8.67 -24.35 11.60
C ARG A 151 -8.71 -23.08 10.75
N ARG A 152 -9.55 -22.14 11.17
CA ARG A 152 -9.60 -20.77 10.64
C ARG A 152 -9.11 -19.81 11.70
N ILE A 153 -8.10 -19.02 11.37
CA ILE A 153 -7.63 -17.92 12.21
C ILE A 153 -7.96 -16.65 11.44
N GLY A 154 -8.70 -15.74 12.06
CA GLY A 154 -9.07 -14.50 11.43
C GLY A 154 -9.05 -13.35 12.41
N ALA A 155 -8.75 -12.16 11.91
CA ALA A 155 -8.78 -10.92 12.65
C ALA A 155 -9.50 -9.87 11.81
N LYS A 156 -10.28 -9.03 12.47
CA LYS A 156 -10.78 -7.78 11.90
C LYS A 156 -9.94 -6.65 12.47
N LEU A 157 -9.55 -5.72 11.61
CA LEU A 157 -8.82 -4.52 12.02
C LEU A 157 -9.36 -3.30 11.28
N TYR A 158 -9.24 -2.17 11.95
CA TYR A 158 -9.39 -0.84 11.39
C TYR A 158 -8.00 -0.22 11.28
N VAL A 159 -7.76 0.67 10.31
CA VAL A 159 -6.49 1.40 10.30
C VAL A 159 -6.47 2.44 11.44
N ALA A 160 -7.60 3.11 11.67
CA ALA A 160 -7.77 4.12 12.70
C ALA A 160 -8.94 3.76 13.62
N SER A 161 -8.77 3.99 14.92
CA SER A 161 -9.85 3.95 15.92
C SER A 161 -10.53 5.32 16.07
N ALA A 162 -9.77 6.39 15.86
CA ALA A 162 -10.26 7.76 15.81
C ALA A 162 -9.39 8.59 14.87
N TYR A 163 -9.96 9.63 14.25
CA TYR A 163 -9.21 10.54 13.40
C TYR A 163 -9.82 11.93 13.43
N ASN A 164 -8.95 12.94 13.43
CA ASN A 164 -9.29 14.33 13.19
C ASN A 164 -8.48 14.80 11.98
N ILE A 165 -9.10 14.75 10.80
CA ILE A 165 -8.44 15.05 9.53
C ILE A 165 -9.01 16.33 8.93
N TRP A 166 -8.20 17.00 8.12
CA TRP A 166 -8.52 18.26 7.44
C TRP A 166 -9.92 18.26 6.78
N CYS A 167 -10.89 18.85 7.46
CA CYS A 167 -12.24 19.09 6.95
C CYS A 167 -12.31 20.51 6.36
N GLY A 168 -12.66 20.59 5.07
CA GLY A 168 -13.23 21.71 4.32
C GLY A 168 -12.93 23.17 4.70
N ALA A 169 -12.39 23.89 3.70
CA ALA A 169 -12.06 25.31 3.64
C ALA A 169 -10.91 25.72 4.57
N GLU A 170 -9.76 26.07 3.98
CA GLU A 170 -8.97 27.17 4.53
C GLU A 170 -10.00 28.25 4.89
N SER A 171 -10.05 28.66 6.16
CA SER A 171 -10.90 29.77 6.58
C SER A 171 -10.80 30.88 5.53
N GLU A 172 -11.90 31.53 5.18
CA GLU A 172 -11.92 32.64 4.21
C GLU A 172 -10.88 33.75 4.53
N ASP A 173 -10.33 33.71 5.75
CA ASP A 173 -9.30 34.58 6.31
C ASP A 173 -7.83 34.10 6.12
N GLY A 174 -7.58 33.00 5.42
CA GLY A 174 -6.21 32.51 5.15
C GLY A 174 -5.43 32.02 6.39
N HIS A 175 -6.09 31.82 7.53
CA HIS A 175 -5.48 31.26 8.72
C HIS A 175 -5.38 29.73 8.65
N PRO A 176 -4.24 29.12 9.04
CA PRO A 176 -4.15 27.68 9.23
C PRO A 176 -5.21 27.20 10.22
N SER A 177 -5.82 26.04 9.97
CA SER A 177 -6.66 25.36 10.97
C SER A 177 -5.87 25.27 12.28
N LEU A 178 -6.42 25.81 13.37
CA LEU A 178 -5.79 25.80 14.70
C LEU A 178 -5.59 24.38 15.27
N PHE A 179 -6.14 23.35 14.61
CA PHE A 179 -6.00 21.96 14.99
C PHE A 179 -5.07 21.22 14.03
N THR A 180 -3.95 20.73 14.56
CA THR A 180 -3.08 19.76 13.90
C THR A 180 -3.88 18.50 13.60
N SER A 181 -3.77 17.98 12.37
CA SER A 181 -4.49 16.75 12.01
C SER A 181 -3.83 15.55 12.68
N THR A 182 -4.63 14.74 13.37
CA THR A 182 -4.18 13.57 14.11
C THR A 182 -4.99 12.35 13.74
N VAL A 183 -4.36 11.19 13.83
CA VAL A 183 -5.03 9.91 13.71
C VAL A 183 -4.56 9.00 14.84
N ARG A 184 -5.52 8.41 15.54
CA ARG A 184 -5.26 7.34 16.49
C ARG A 184 -5.46 6.02 15.78
N LEU A 185 -4.40 5.24 15.66
CA LEU A 185 -4.43 3.90 15.10
C LEU A 185 -5.32 2.98 15.95
N SER A 186 -5.88 1.94 15.35
CA SER A 186 -6.48 0.86 16.16
C SER A 186 -5.38 0.10 16.88
N ASP A 187 -5.71 -0.52 18.01
CA ASP A 187 -4.75 -1.32 18.77
C ASP A 187 -4.29 -2.51 17.93
N GLU A 188 -5.17 -3.14 17.16
CA GLU A 188 -4.83 -4.26 16.27
C GLU A 188 -3.83 -3.83 15.19
N PHE A 189 -4.05 -2.68 14.54
CA PHE A 189 -3.15 -2.20 13.49
C PHE A 189 -1.81 -1.73 14.07
N PHE A 190 -1.82 -1.01 15.19
CA PHE A 190 -0.62 -0.56 15.88
C PHE A 190 0.25 -1.75 16.34
N ASN A 191 -0.36 -2.77 16.93
CA ASN A 191 0.34 -3.97 17.37
C ASN A 191 0.91 -4.78 16.18
N GLU A 192 0.16 -4.93 15.09
CA GLU A 192 0.65 -5.62 13.88
C GLU A 192 1.88 -4.92 13.31
N VAL A 193 1.86 -3.60 13.19
CA VAL A 193 2.95 -2.85 12.55
C VAL A 193 4.19 -2.73 13.44
N THR A 194 4.03 -2.57 14.75
CA THR A 194 5.16 -2.47 15.67
C THR A 194 5.81 -3.83 15.96
N SER A 195 5.03 -4.92 15.95
CA SER A 195 5.56 -6.26 16.17
C SER A 195 6.24 -6.86 14.94
N HIS A 196 5.72 -6.57 13.74
CA HIS A 196 6.19 -7.16 12.48
C HIS A 196 6.43 -6.11 11.37
N PRO A 197 7.26 -5.08 11.61
CA PRO A 197 7.44 -3.98 10.65
C PRO A 197 8.27 -4.40 9.44
N VAL A 198 7.74 -4.32 8.22
CA VAL A 198 8.56 -4.55 7.02
C VAL A 198 9.23 -3.24 6.61
N PRO A 199 10.57 -3.10 6.69
CA PRO A 199 11.29 -1.93 6.23
C PRO A 199 11.19 -1.77 4.72
N LEU A 200 11.06 -0.54 4.28
CA LEU A 200 11.02 -0.08 2.90
C LEU A 200 11.95 1.13 2.76
N ASP A 201 12.47 1.34 1.57
CA ASP A 201 13.15 2.58 1.21
C ASP A 201 12.12 3.62 0.75
N MET A 202 12.00 4.72 1.50
CA MET A 202 11.06 5.80 1.21
C MET A 202 11.41 6.53 -0.07
N ASN A 203 12.69 6.58 -0.47
CA ASN A 203 13.10 7.12 -1.76
C ASN A 203 12.58 6.24 -2.90
N ALA A 204 12.64 4.91 -2.73
CA ALA A 204 12.06 3.96 -3.69
C ALA A 204 10.53 4.10 -3.79
N ILE A 205 9.83 4.31 -2.66
CA ILE A 205 8.38 4.57 -2.63
C ILE A 205 8.05 5.85 -3.41
N LYS A 206 8.79 6.95 -3.18
CA LYS A 206 8.65 8.22 -3.91
C LYS A 206 8.91 8.02 -5.42
N ALA A 207 9.97 7.30 -5.78
CA ALA A 207 10.35 6.99 -7.16
C ALA A 207 9.28 6.16 -7.90
N LEU A 208 8.76 5.11 -7.27
CA LEU A 208 7.76 4.20 -7.84
C LEU A 208 6.33 4.74 -7.76
N GLY A 209 6.11 5.82 -7.01
CA GLY A 209 4.82 6.47 -6.83
C GLY A 209 4.10 6.76 -8.15
N GLY A 210 2.78 6.72 -8.15
CA GLY A 210 1.93 6.90 -9.34
C GLY A 210 1.41 5.61 -9.96
N SER A 211 1.90 4.45 -9.51
CA SER A 211 1.26 3.16 -9.79
C SER A 211 1.16 2.35 -8.51
N ALA A 212 -0.06 2.07 -8.11
CA ALA A 212 -0.35 1.23 -6.94
C ALA A 212 0.21 -0.19 -7.10
N LEU A 213 0.22 -0.73 -8.33
CA LEU A 213 0.81 -2.04 -8.61
C LEU A 213 2.33 -2.04 -8.41
N ARG A 214 3.04 -0.97 -8.80
CA ARG A 214 4.49 -0.87 -8.57
C ARG A 214 4.84 -0.83 -7.08
N LEU A 215 4.08 -0.06 -6.31
CA LEU A 215 4.28 0.02 -4.85
C LEU A 215 4.09 -1.36 -4.19
N ASP A 216 3.04 -2.09 -4.58
CA ASP A 216 2.80 -3.41 -4.02
C ASP A 216 3.85 -4.44 -4.46
N ILE A 217 4.28 -4.43 -5.74
CA ILE A 217 5.35 -5.31 -6.21
C ILE A 217 6.65 -5.01 -5.46
N TYR A 218 6.97 -3.73 -5.24
CA TYR A 218 8.15 -3.34 -4.48
C TYR A 218 8.09 -3.84 -3.03
N ALA A 219 7.00 -3.53 -2.31
CA ALA A 219 6.79 -4.01 -0.94
C ALA A 219 6.82 -5.54 -0.84
N TRP A 220 6.23 -6.23 -1.81
CA TRP A 220 6.26 -7.68 -1.92
C TRP A 220 7.68 -8.21 -2.16
N LEU A 221 8.42 -7.67 -3.12
CA LEU A 221 9.80 -8.08 -3.38
C LEU A 221 10.71 -7.84 -2.18
N THR A 222 10.60 -6.68 -1.54
CA THR A 222 11.35 -6.38 -0.32
C THR A 222 11.11 -7.46 0.71
N TYR A 223 9.84 -7.82 0.99
CA TYR A 223 9.53 -8.91 1.91
C TYR A 223 10.02 -10.29 1.44
N ARG A 224 9.86 -10.62 0.15
CA ARG A 224 10.21 -11.94 -0.41
C ARG A 224 11.72 -12.19 -0.43
N MET A 225 12.54 -11.18 -0.70
CA MET A 225 13.99 -11.34 -0.78
C MET A 225 14.63 -11.76 0.56
N PHE A 226 13.91 -11.65 1.69
CA PHE A 226 14.36 -12.19 2.97
C PHE A 226 14.22 -13.71 3.11
N SER A 227 13.25 -14.32 2.42
CA SER A 227 12.90 -15.74 2.61
C SER A 227 13.32 -16.63 1.43
N VAL A 228 13.63 -16.07 0.27
CA VAL A 228 14.07 -16.83 -0.91
C VAL A 228 15.49 -17.36 -0.71
N LYS A 229 15.60 -18.69 -0.51
CA LYS A 229 16.89 -19.39 -0.35
C LYS A 229 17.37 -20.15 -1.59
N ARG A 230 16.46 -20.41 -2.52
CA ARG A 230 16.71 -21.14 -3.76
C ARG A 230 15.86 -20.55 -4.87
N GLU A 231 16.25 -20.79 -6.11
CA GLU A 231 15.45 -20.43 -7.26
C GLU A 231 14.03 -21.00 -7.11
N THR A 232 13.03 -20.14 -7.22
CA THR A 232 11.62 -20.47 -7.08
C THR A 232 10.81 -19.70 -8.09
N THR A 233 10.04 -20.41 -8.91
CA THR A 233 9.09 -19.80 -9.85
C THR A 233 7.74 -19.66 -9.18
N ILE A 234 7.21 -18.44 -9.15
CA ILE A 234 5.84 -18.17 -8.70
C ILE A 234 4.94 -18.13 -9.93
N PRO A 235 3.97 -19.06 -10.06
CA PRO A 235 3.11 -19.13 -11.23
C PRO A 235 2.32 -17.85 -11.46
N TRP A 236 2.11 -17.50 -12.73
CA TRP A 236 1.30 -16.35 -13.11
C TRP A 236 -0.11 -16.38 -12.52
N GLU A 237 -0.69 -17.57 -12.39
CA GLU A 237 -2.02 -17.80 -11.84
C GLU A 237 -2.06 -17.41 -10.35
N SER A 238 -1.01 -17.75 -9.58
CA SER A 238 -0.88 -17.37 -8.18
C SER A 238 -0.72 -15.86 -8.02
N LEU A 239 0.13 -15.25 -8.85
CA LEU A 239 0.31 -13.80 -8.86
C LEU A 239 -0.96 -13.06 -9.27
N MET A 240 -1.78 -13.63 -10.15
CA MET A 240 -3.03 -13.02 -10.55
C MET A 240 -4.10 -13.09 -9.46
N VAL A 241 -4.12 -14.16 -8.65
CA VAL A 241 -4.99 -14.21 -7.46
C VAL A 241 -4.53 -13.17 -6.41
N GLN A 242 -3.21 -12.97 -6.29
CA GLN A 242 -2.62 -12.01 -5.36
C GLN A 242 -2.76 -10.55 -5.82
N PHE A 243 -2.38 -10.23 -7.05
CA PHE A 243 -2.30 -8.86 -7.60
C PHE A 243 -3.41 -8.54 -8.61
N GLY A 244 -3.97 -9.53 -9.31
CA GLY A 244 -5.09 -9.32 -10.25
C GLY A 244 -6.44 -9.14 -9.55
N SER A 245 -7.52 -9.08 -10.32
CA SER A 245 -8.88 -9.19 -9.79
C SER A 245 -9.32 -10.67 -9.81
N ALA A 246 -10.01 -11.14 -8.78
CA ALA A 246 -10.48 -12.52 -8.72
C ALA A 246 -11.40 -12.90 -9.90
N ALA A 247 -12.16 -11.92 -10.43
CA ALA A 247 -13.02 -12.08 -11.60
C ALA A 247 -12.26 -12.18 -12.93
N ASP A 248 -10.95 -11.91 -12.92
CA ASP A 248 -10.12 -11.85 -14.14
C ASP A 248 -9.47 -13.20 -14.47
N SER A 249 -9.60 -14.20 -13.60
CA SER A 249 -8.81 -15.43 -13.69
C SER A 249 -9.25 -16.39 -14.79
N SER A 250 -10.54 -16.38 -15.16
CA SER A 250 -11.11 -17.24 -16.21
C SER A 250 -10.96 -16.66 -17.62
N ASP A 251 -10.79 -15.34 -17.77
CA ASP A 251 -10.71 -14.66 -19.06
C ASP A 251 -9.27 -14.62 -19.58
N ARG A 252 -9.01 -15.31 -20.71
CA ARG A 252 -7.70 -15.34 -21.38
C ARG A 252 -7.15 -13.94 -21.69
N ARG A 253 -7.99 -13.02 -22.18
CA ARG A 253 -7.56 -11.66 -22.53
C ARG A 253 -7.10 -10.91 -21.28
N ARG A 254 -7.82 -11.06 -20.16
CA ARG A 254 -7.45 -10.45 -18.88
C ARG A 254 -6.18 -11.06 -18.30
N ARG A 255 -5.99 -12.38 -18.43
CA ARG A 255 -4.72 -13.04 -18.06
C ARG A 255 -3.53 -12.46 -18.82
N HIS A 256 -3.62 -12.32 -20.14
CA HIS A 256 -2.54 -11.71 -20.94
C HIS A 256 -2.30 -10.24 -20.54
N GLN A 257 -3.38 -9.48 -20.32
CA GLN A 257 -3.29 -8.09 -19.88
C GLN A 257 -2.59 -7.98 -18.52
N PHE A 258 -2.94 -8.84 -17.56
CA PHE A 258 -2.31 -8.89 -16.25
C PHE A 258 -0.82 -9.22 -16.34
N ARG A 259 -0.45 -10.27 -17.08
CA ARG A 259 0.96 -10.64 -17.26
C ARG A 259 1.76 -9.47 -17.84
N ARG A 260 1.23 -8.81 -18.88
CA ARG A 260 1.86 -7.63 -19.48
C ARG A 260 2.05 -6.49 -18.48
N ASP A 261 0.99 -6.13 -17.76
CA ASP A 261 1.02 -4.99 -16.83
C ASP A 261 1.91 -5.27 -15.61
N PHE A 262 1.92 -6.51 -15.13
CA PHE A 262 2.79 -6.95 -14.05
C PHE A 262 4.26 -6.95 -14.50
N THR A 263 4.59 -7.53 -15.65
CA THR A 263 5.96 -7.54 -16.18
C THR A 263 6.48 -6.11 -16.39
N GLU A 264 5.66 -5.21 -16.92
CA GLU A 264 6.05 -3.80 -17.09
C GLU A 264 6.28 -3.10 -15.75
N ALA A 265 5.37 -3.29 -14.78
CA ALA A 265 5.54 -2.74 -13.45
C ALA A 265 6.76 -3.33 -12.73
N LEU A 266 7.04 -4.63 -12.88
CA LEU A 266 8.18 -5.31 -12.32
C LEU A 266 9.50 -4.76 -12.89
N LYS A 267 9.60 -4.57 -14.21
CA LYS A 267 10.79 -3.95 -14.83
C LYS A 267 11.09 -2.59 -14.21
N GLN A 268 10.06 -1.77 -14.00
CA GLN A 268 10.20 -0.45 -13.38
C GLN A 268 10.61 -0.53 -11.90
N VAL A 269 10.14 -1.55 -11.17
CA VAL A 269 10.59 -1.82 -9.81
C VAL A 269 12.06 -2.27 -9.78
N LEU A 270 12.48 -3.14 -10.70
CA LEU A 270 13.86 -3.62 -10.80
C LEU A 270 14.83 -2.53 -11.23
N VAL A 271 14.37 -1.49 -11.94
CA VAL A 271 15.18 -0.28 -12.16
C VAL A 271 15.45 0.44 -10.84
N VAL A 272 14.52 0.49 -9.91
CA VAL A 272 14.74 1.14 -8.59
C VAL A 272 15.46 0.20 -7.61
N TYR A 273 15.23 -1.11 -7.72
CA TYR A 273 15.77 -2.14 -6.84
C TYR A 273 16.47 -3.25 -7.65
N PRO A 274 17.61 -2.96 -8.30
CA PRO A 274 18.28 -3.86 -9.24
C PRO A 274 18.88 -5.12 -8.61
N GLN A 275 19.19 -5.07 -7.32
CA GLN A 275 19.75 -6.18 -6.56
C GLN A 275 18.69 -7.23 -6.14
N ALA A 276 17.40 -7.00 -6.47
CA ALA A 276 16.38 -8.03 -6.48
C ALA A 276 16.63 -8.97 -7.67
N ASN A 277 17.18 -10.15 -7.39
CA ASN A 277 17.54 -11.16 -8.39
C ASN A 277 16.28 -11.88 -8.92
N VAL A 278 15.51 -11.18 -9.76
CA VAL A 278 14.18 -11.60 -10.21
C VAL A 278 14.05 -11.42 -11.72
N ASP A 279 13.42 -12.39 -12.38
CA ASP A 279 13.14 -12.37 -13.81
C ASP A 279 11.73 -12.92 -14.10
N THR A 280 11.29 -12.89 -15.36
CA THR A 280 10.01 -13.45 -15.81
C THR A 280 10.20 -14.46 -16.93
N ASN A 281 9.42 -15.53 -16.92
CA ASN A 281 9.34 -16.50 -18.01
C ASN A 281 7.87 -16.86 -18.32
N GLU A 282 7.65 -17.84 -19.20
CA GLU A 282 6.31 -18.25 -19.60
C GLU A 282 5.48 -18.80 -18.43
N ALA A 283 6.13 -19.46 -17.47
CA ALA A 283 5.49 -20.09 -16.32
C ALA A 283 5.15 -19.08 -15.21
N GLY A 284 5.96 -18.03 -15.02
CA GLY A 284 5.77 -17.10 -13.92
C GLY A 284 6.91 -16.09 -13.72
N VAL A 285 7.00 -15.61 -12.49
CA VAL A 285 8.12 -14.78 -12.03
C VAL A 285 9.10 -15.67 -11.30
N VAL A 286 10.36 -15.66 -11.75
CA VAL A 286 11.46 -16.46 -11.20
C VAL A 286 12.20 -15.62 -10.16
N LEU A 287 12.18 -16.06 -8.91
CA LEU A 287 12.88 -15.42 -7.81
C LEU A 287 14.12 -16.25 -7.47
N ARG A 288 15.28 -15.63 -7.43
CA ARG A 288 16.54 -16.24 -6.99
C ARG A 288 17.02 -15.56 -5.71
N PRO A 289 17.94 -16.18 -4.95
CA PRO A 289 18.58 -15.51 -3.84
C PRO A 289 19.17 -14.16 -4.29
N GLY A 290 18.73 -13.09 -3.64
CA GLY A 290 19.12 -11.71 -3.91
C GLY A 290 19.25 -10.95 -2.60
N LEU A 291 19.74 -9.71 -2.68
CA LEU A 291 19.90 -8.87 -1.49
C LEU A 291 18.59 -8.12 -1.21
N PRO A 292 18.12 -8.05 0.06
CA PRO A 292 17.01 -7.18 0.41
C PRO A 292 17.34 -5.71 0.14
N HIS A 293 16.35 -4.88 -0.20
CA HIS A 293 16.61 -3.47 -0.50
C HIS A 293 17.10 -2.72 0.75
N ILE A 294 16.44 -2.96 1.89
CA ILE A 294 16.90 -2.51 3.20
C ILE A 294 17.42 -3.73 3.97
N PRO A 295 18.65 -3.72 4.50
CA PRO A 295 19.14 -4.77 5.38
C PRO A 295 18.26 -4.86 6.64
N MET A 296 17.63 -6.00 6.90
CA MET A 296 16.93 -6.22 8.17
C MET A 296 17.88 -6.68 9.26
N SER A 297 17.64 -6.24 10.49
CA SER A 297 18.34 -6.76 11.66
C SER A 297 18.05 -8.27 11.85
N PRO A 298 18.98 -9.03 12.46
CA PRO A 298 18.86 -10.49 12.60
C PRO A 298 17.55 -10.97 13.28
N GLY A 299 16.95 -10.18 14.17
CA GLY A 299 15.71 -10.51 14.87
C GLY A 299 14.50 -10.68 13.93
N PHE A 300 14.50 -10.00 12.79
CA PHE A 300 13.39 -10.09 11.83
C PHE A 300 13.32 -11.43 11.10
N ARG A 301 14.47 -12.10 10.89
CA ARG A 301 14.54 -13.41 10.20
C ARG A 301 13.78 -14.53 10.93
N ALA A 302 13.57 -14.39 12.23
CA ALA A 302 12.81 -15.36 13.02
C ALA A 302 11.29 -15.26 12.79
N LEU A 303 10.78 -14.09 12.40
CA LEU A 303 9.35 -13.78 12.23
C LEU A 303 8.84 -14.00 10.79
N ALA A 304 9.76 -14.19 9.85
CA ALA A 304 9.47 -14.46 8.43
C ALA A 304 9.34 -15.98 8.11
N ARG A 305 9.32 -16.84 9.13
CA ARG A 305 9.09 -18.28 9.02
C ARG A 305 7.65 -18.66 9.31
#